data_AF-A0A2E2WL42-F1
#
_entry.id   AF-A0A2E2WL42-F1
#
_cell.length_a   1.000
_cell.length_b   1.000
_cell.length_c   1.000
_cell.angle_alpha   90.00
_cell.angle_beta   90.00
_cell.angle_gamma   90.00
#
_symmetry.space_group_name_H-M   'P 1'
#
loop_
_entity.id
_entity.type
_entity.pdbx_description
1 polymer ?
#
loop_
_entity_poly.entity_id
_entity_poly.type
_entity_poly.pdbx_seq_one_letter_code
_entity_poly.pdbx_strand_id
1 'polypeptide(L)'
;MTISKKLSKLQLISGTKVCEIFDALYPDILDIEYSSESEFMAALWSRYTPESSVLNGSVFEGLLAIIFYRSGIIPLYVQAKLSFVPNVDFDFVAYSKEFGPIVLSAKTSLRERYKQADLEGMMLRQVHRKSKSYLITLNEIEAKTVNQKIKEGLVLGLDDIVVATDQKFDALIAELKELSYYAPNKIDVLVSSRLIK
;
A
#
# COMPACT_ATOMS: atom_id res chain seq x y z
N MET A 1 12.45 22.34 11.64
CA MET A 1 12.60 20.86 11.53
C MET A 1 12.31 20.51 10.08
N THR A 2 13.21 19.80 9.40
CA THR A 2 13.01 19.41 7.98
C THR A 2 11.82 18.47 7.85
N ILE A 3 11.21 18.41 6.66
CA ILE A 3 10.00 17.60 6.46
C ILE A 3 10.31 16.11 6.60
N SER A 4 11.47 15.65 6.11
CA SER A 4 11.93 14.26 6.25
C SER A 4 11.99 13.81 7.70
N LYS A 5 12.48 14.68 8.62
CA LYS A 5 12.51 14.40 10.06
C LYS A 5 11.11 14.21 10.64
N LYS A 6 10.12 14.99 10.19
CA LYS A 6 8.71 14.81 10.59
C LYS A 6 8.19 13.46 10.08
N LEU A 7 8.38 13.19 8.79
CA LEU A 7 7.87 11.98 8.12
C LEU A 7 8.50 10.70 8.67
N SER A 8 9.81 10.69 8.95
CA SER A 8 10.48 9.54 9.58
C SER A 8 10.05 9.33 11.03
N LYS A 9 9.76 10.40 11.78
CA LYS A 9 9.18 10.27 13.13
C LYS A 9 7.80 9.62 13.10
N LEU A 10 7.03 9.89 12.05
CA LEU A 10 5.74 9.24 11.76
C LEU A 10 5.89 7.86 11.09
N GLN A 11 7.13 7.41 10.81
CA GLN A 11 7.44 6.16 10.11
C GLN A 11 6.85 6.07 8.68
N LEU A 12 6.62 7.20 8.00
CA LEU A 12 6.04 7.25 6.66
C LEU A 12 7.09 7.08 5.55
N ILE A 13 8.35 7.44 5.82
CA ILE A 13 9.48 7.29 4.89
C ILE A 13 10.73 6.80 5.62
N SER A 14 11.63 6.14 4.90
CA SER A 14 12.95 5.73 5.39
C SER A 14 14.01 5.81 4.28
N GLY A 15 15.28 5.82 4.69
CA GLY A 15 16.43 5.86 3.78
C GLY A 15 16.92 7.27 3.46
N THR A 16 18.24 7.47 3.50
CA THR A 16 18.88 8.78 3.36
C THR A 16 18.50 9.50 2.07
N LYS A 17 18.54 8.78 0.93
CA LYS A 17 18.26 9.37 -0.37
C LYS A 17 16.80 9.79 -0.52
N VAL A 18 15.87 8.99 0.02
CA VAL A 18 14.44 9.34 0.05
C VAL A 18 14.23 10.58 0.92
N CYS A 19 14.85 10.65 2.10
CA CYS A 19 14.78 11.83 2.96
C CYS A 19 15.28 13.11 2.26
N GLU A 20 16.40 13.03 1.54
CA GLU A 20 16.93 14.17 0.75
C GLU A 20 15.94 14.63 -0.32
N ILE A 21 15.33 13.69 -1.05
CA ILE A 21 14.32 14.00 -2.08
C ILE A 21 13.10 14.67 -1.46
N PHE A 22 12.60 14.15 -0.34
CA PHE A 22 11.43 14.71 0.33
C PHE A 22 11.72 16.10 0.91
N ASP A 23 12.91 16.33 1.45
CA ASP A 23 13.31 17.67 1.90
C ASP A 23 13.42 18.68 0.75
N ALA A 24 13.88 18.23 -0.43
CA ALA A 24 14.05 19.10 -1.59
C ALA A 24 12.74 19.40 -2.33
N LEU A 25 11.88 18.40 -2.54
CA LEU A 25 10.73 18.49 -3.44
C LEU A 25 9.38 18.67 -2.72
N TYR A 26 9.31 18.27 -1.45
CA TYR A 26 8.06 18.09 -0.72
C TYR A 26 8.04 18.76 0.66
N PRO A 27 8.60 19.98 0.85
CA PRO A 27 8.71 20.62 2.17
C PRO A 27 7.36 20.86 2.87
N ASP A 28 6.28 20.92 2.08
CA ASP A 28 4.91 21.31 2.43
C ASP A 28 3.92 20.13 2.39
N ILE A 29 4.37 18.89 2.15
CA ILE A 29 3.51 17.75 1.83
C ILE A 29 2.46 17.37 2.88
N LEU A 30 2.66 17.74 4.14
CA LEU A 30 1.68 17.52 5.21
C LEU A 30 0.61 18.61 5.27
N ASP A 31 0.91 19.79 4.72
CA ASP A 31 0.12 21.01 4.89
C ASP A 31 -0.55 21.46 3.57
N ILE A 32 -0.13 20.95 2.41
CA ILE A 32 -0.78 21.20 1.11
C ILE A 32 -2.25 20.77 1.17
N GLU A 33 -3.18 21.69 0.91
CA GLU A 33 -4.58 21.35 0.66
C GLU A 33 -4.75 20.76 -0.75
N TYR A 34 -5.65 19.78 -0.88
CA TYR A 34 -5.98 19.14 -2.15
C TYR A 34 -7.45 18.75 -2.20
N SER A 35 -8.02 18.71 -3.41
CA SER A 35 -9.40 18.33 -3.69
C SER A 35 -9.62 16.82 -3.72
N SER A 36 -8.65 16.08 -4.27
CA SER A 36 -8.67 14.62 -4.33
C SER A 36 -7.29 14.01 -4.18
N GLU A 37 -7.24 12.76 -3.73
CA GLU A 37 -6.00 12.01 -3.53
C GLU A 37 -5.25 11.73 -4.85
N SER A 38 -5.97 11.54 -5.95
CA SER A 38 -5.42 11.32 -7.29
C SER A 38 -4.75 12.58 -7.85
N GLU A 39 -5.37 13.75 -7.69
CA GLU A 39 -4.77 15.04 -8.06
C GLU A 39 -3.54 15.34 -7.21
N PHE A 40 -3.62 15.03 -5.91
CA PHE A 40 -2.49 15.18 -5.00
C PHE A 40 -1.31 14.29 -5.40
N MET A 41 -1.56 13.01 -5.71
CA MET A 41 -0.54 12.10 -6.23
C MET A 41 0.06 12.62 -7.55
N ALA A 42 -0.78 13.03 -8.51
CA ALA A 42 -0.32 13.53 -9.80
C ALA A 42 0.57 14.77 -9.64
N ALA A 43 0.14 15.73 -8.81
CA ALA A 43 0.87 16.95 -8.54
C ALA A 43 2.25 16.65 -7.89
N LEU A 44 2.30 15.80 -6.87
CA LEU A 44 3.55 15.47 -6.19
C LEU A 44 4.49 14.62 -7.07
N TRP A 45 3.95 13.63 -7.79
CA TRP A 45 4.74 12.80 -8.67
C TRP A 45 5.38 13.61 -9.81
N SER A 46 4.66 14.62 -10.34
CA SER A 46 5.19 15.50 -11.39
C SER A 46 6.41 16.34 -10.97
N ARG A 47 6.60 16.58 -9.66
CA ARG A 47 7.80 17.26 -9.12
C ARG A 47 9.03 16.36 -9.14
N TYR A 48 8.83 15.04 -9.15
CA TYR A 48 9.91 14.07 -9.09
C TYR A 48 10.36 13.66 -10.48
N THR A 49 11.66 13.74 -10.72
CA THR A 49 12.27 13.19 -11.94
C THR A 49 12.68 11.74 -11.64
N PRO A 50 12.11 10.74 -12.35
CA PRO A 50 12.47 9.35 -12.13
C PRO A 50 13.97 9.11 -12.36
N GLU A 51 14.62 8.42 -11.43
CA GLU A 51 16.07 8.13 -11.51
C GLU A 51 16.34 6.63 -11.71
N SER A 52 16.07 5.82 -10.69
CA SER A 52 16.29 4.36 -10.71
C SER A 52 15.04 3.62 -10.29
N SER A 53 14.84 2.40 -10.79
CA SER A 53 13.64 1.61 -10.49
C SER A 53 13.40 1.44 -8.98
N VAL A 54 14.47 1.23 -8.21
CA VAL A 54 14.41 1.10 -6.74
C VAL A 54 14.00 2.41 -6.10
N LEU A 55 14.70 3.51 -6.42
CA LEU A 55 14.41 4.82 -5.82
C LEU A 55 13.02 5.34 -6.20
N ASN A 56 12.59 5.13 -7.44
CA ASN A 56 11.25 5.47 -7.92
C ASN A 56 10.19 4.71 -7.12
N GLY A 57 10.43 3.43 -6.82
CA GLY A 57 9.56 2.63 -5.96
C GLY A 57 9.46 3.20 -4.55
N SER A 58 10.60 3.48 -3.92
CA SER A 58 10.64 4.04 -2.57
C SER A 58 10.00 5.42 -2.44
N VAL A 59 10.18 6.30 -3.45
CA VAL A 59 9.50 7.60 -3.48
C VAL A 59 7.99 7.40 -3.64
N PHE A 60 7.56 6.52 -4.55
CA PHE A 60 6.14 6.24 -4.76
C PHE A 60 5.46 5.66 -3.52
N GLU A 61 6.09 4.70 -2.84
CA GLU A 61 5.64 4.17 -1.56
C GLU A 61 5.54 5.26 -0.49
N GLY A 62 6.55 6.13 -0.39
CA GLY A 62 6.52 7.25 0.56
C GLY A 62 5.36 8.22 0.32
N LEU A 63 5.05 8.52 -0.95
CA LEU A 63 3.90 9.37 -1.30
C LEU A 63 2.58 8.69 -0.93
N LEU A 64 2.42 7.40 -1.24
CA LEU A 64 1.23 6.63 -0.86
C LEU A 64 1.05 6.55 0.67
N ALA A 65 2.13 6.29 1.41
CA ALA A 65 2.09 6.26 2.87
C ALA A 65 1.56 7.57 3.46
N ILE A 66 1.96 8.70 2.90
CA ILE A 66 1.49 10.02 3.32
C ILE A 66 0.02 10.22 2.96
N ILE A 67 -0.42 9.79 1.77
CA ILE A 67 -1.83 9.85 1.39
C ILE A 67 -2.68 9.02 2.37
N PHE A 68 -2.31 7.77 2.62
CA PHE A 68 -3.04 6.91 3.56
C PHE A 68 -3.10 7.51 4.96
N TYR A 69 -1.97 8.05 5.45
CA TYR A 69 -1.91 8.75 6.73
C TYR A 69 -2.84 9.97 6.78
N ARG A 70 -2.79 10.83 5.76
CA ARG A 70 -3.62 12.04 5.68
C ARG A 70 -5.11 11.71 5.50
N SER A 71 -5.42 10.60 4.86
CA SER A 71 -6.79 10.09 4.70
C SER A 71 -7.30 9.32 5.94
N GLY A 72 -6.50 9.18 7.00
CA GLY A 72 -6.93 8.54 8.25
C GLY A 72 -6.96 7.01 8.21
N ILE A 73 -6.31 6.40 7.22
CA ILE A 73 -6.19 4.94 7.08
C ILE A 73 -5.08 4.47 8.01
N ILE A 74 -5.37 4.43 9.31
CA ILE A 74 -4.45 4.07 10.38
C ILE A 74 -5.16 3.18 11.43
N PRO A 75 -4.47 2.22 12.08
CA PRO A 75 -3.04 1.89 11.96
C PRO A 75 -2.67 1.26 10.61
N LEU A 76 -1.55 1.72 10.05
CA LEU A 76 -0.97 1.23 8.79
C LEU A 76 0.40 0.61 9.08
N TYR A 77 0.60 -0.61 8.60
CA TYR A 77 1.87 -1.33 8.68
C TYR A 77 2.57 -1.24 7.33
N VAL A 78 3.81 -0.75 7.32
CA VAL A 78 4.64 -0.62 6.11
C VAL A 78 5.68 -1.73 6.09
N GLN A 79 5.88 -2.39 4.94
CA GLN A 79 6.81 -3.52 4.79
C GLN A 79 6.56 -4.63 5.81
N ALA A 80 5.31 -5.10 5.87
CA ALA A 80 4.82 -5.97 6.93
C ALA A 80 4.85 -7.45 6.54
N LYS A 81 5.17 -8.30 7.52
CA LYS A 81 5.01 -9.76 7.43
C LYS A 81 3.83 -10.19 8.29
N LEU A 82 2.91 -10.95 7.70
CA LEU A 82 1.76 -11.48 8.42
C LEU A 82 2.06 -12.88 8.96
N SER A 83 1.64 -13.13 10.19
CA SER A 83 1.75 -14.47 10.78
C SER A 83 0.97 -15.48 9.94
N PHE A 84 1.53 -16.68 9.78
CA PHE A 84 0.98 -17.78 8.97
C PHE A 84 0.87 -17.53 7.46
N VAL A 85 1.32 -16.37 6.96
CA VAL A 85 1.51 -16.12 5.52
C VAL A 85 3.02 -16.17 5.24
N PRO A 86 3.59 -17.34 4.93
CA PRO A 86 5.03 -17.50 4.83
C PRO A 86 5.61 -16.79 3.60
N ASN A 87 6.81 -16.23 3.75
CA ASN A 87 7.63 -15.70 2.66
C ASN A 87 6.97 -14.59 1.82
N VAL A 88 6.10 -13.79 2.45
CA VAL A 88 5.50 -12.61 1.82
C VAL A 88 5.85 -11.36 2.61
N ASP A 89 6.35 -10.35 1.90
CA ASP A 89 6.60 -9.01 2.39
C ASP A 89 5.59 -8.07 1.72
N PHE A 90 4.62 -7.58 2.49
CA PHE A 90 3.57 -6.71 1.99
C PHE A 90 3.99 -5.25 2.10
N ASP A 91 3.81 -4.47 1.02
CA ASP A 91 4.17 -3.04 0.99
C ASP A 91 3.38 -2.25 2.06
N PHE A 92 2.05 -2.37 2.07
CA PHE A 92 1.17 -1.81 3.09
C PHE A 92 0.11 -2.79 3.54
N VAL A 93 -0.15 -2.82 4.85
CA VAL A 93 -1.25 -3.59 5.45
C VAL A 93 -2.00 -2.73 6.47
N ALA A 94 -3.32 -2.68 6.36
CA ALA A 94 -4.20 -2.12 7.38
C ALA A 94 -5.23 -3.17 7.80
N TYR A 95 -5.47 -3.34 9.09
CA TYR A 95 -6.46 -4.31 9.58
C TYR A 95 -7.79 -3.61 9.84
N SER A 96 -8.83 -4.01 9.11
CA SER A 96 -10.21 -3.53 9.29
C SER A 96 -11.09 -4.60 9.96
N LYS A 97 -12.12 -4.16 10.67
CA LYS A 97 -13.10 -5.08 11.30
C LYS A 97 -13.95 -5.81 10.25
N GLU A 98 -14.11 -5.21 9.08
CA GLU A 98 -14.99 -5.66 8.01
C GLU A 98 -14.36 -6.79 7.20
N PHE A 99 -13.07 -6.65 6.87
CA PHE A 99 -12.37 -7.52 5.92
C PHE A 99 -11.16 -8.23 6.55
N GLY A 100 -10.72 -7.82 7.74
CA GLY A 100 -9.42 -8.23 8.27
C GLY A 100 -8.30 -7.46 7.57
N PRO A 101 -7.20 -8.10 7.15
CA PRO A 101 -6.12 -7.39 6.48
C PRO A 101 -6.55 -6.89 5.09
N ILE A 102 -6.25 -5.61 4.85
CA ILE A 102 -6.32 -4.95 3.56
C ILE A 102 -4.88 -4.68 3.14
N VAL A 103 -4.46 -5.32 2.07
CA VAL A 103 -3.13 -5.21 1.49
C VAL A 103 -3.19 -4.24 0.32
N LEU A 104 -2.28 -3.27 0.34
CA LEU A 104 -2.08 -2.33 -0.77
C LEU A 104 -0.65 -2.50 -1.24
N SER A 105 -0.46 -3.18 -2.38
CA SER A 105 0.84 -3.29 -3.02
C SER A 105 1.08 -2.06 -3.91
N ALA A 106 2.32 -1.58 -3.98
CA ALA A 106 2.68 -0.40 -4.75
C ALA A 106 3.74 -0.74 -5.80
N LYS A 107 3.48 -0.44 -7.07
CA LYS A 107 4.44 -0.62 -8.16
C LYS A 107 4.27 0.48 -9.19
N THR A 108 5.34 1.22 -9.49
CA THR A 108 5.30 2.27 -10.54
C THR A 108 4.99 1.73 -11.95
N SER A 109 5.35 0.47 -12.20
CA SER A 109 4.99 -0.32 -13.38
C SER A 109 4.79 -1.79 -12.99
N LEU A 110 3.93 -2.50 -13.68
CA LEU A 110 3.55 -3.87 -13.37
C LEU A 110 4.42 -4.89 -14.10
N ARG A 111 4.55 -4.80 -15.44
CA ARG A 111 5.12 -5.88 -16.28
C ARG A 111 4.56 -7.25 -15.88
N GLU A 112 5.40 -8.25 -15.61
CA GLU A 112 5.01 -9.55 -15.04
C GLU A 112 4.88 -9.55 -13.51
N ARG A 113 5.33 -8.48 -12.83
CA ARG A 113 5.42 -8.41 -11.37
C ARG A 113 4.06 -8.38 -10.67
N TYR A 114 2.97 -8.05 -11.38
CA TYR A 114 1.61 -8.21 -10.83
C TYR A 114 1.32 -9.67 -10.44
N LYS A 115 1.98 -10.67 -11.07
CA LYS A 115 1.83 -12.08 -10.72
C LYS A 115 2.34 -12.39 -9.32
N GLN A 116 3.32 -11.63 -8.84
CA GLN A 116 3.79 -11.76 -7.46
C GLN A 116 2.68 -11.28 -6.51
N ALA A 117 2.14 -10.08 -6.72
CA ALA A 117 1.04 -9.55 -5.92
C ALA A 117 -0.23 -10.43 -5.97
N ASP A 118 -0.48 -11.07 -7.12
CA ASP A 118 -1.53 -12.09 -7.27
C ASP A 118 -1.28 -13.31 -6.38
N LEU A 119 -0.09 -13.90 -6.43
CA LEU A 119 0.28 -15.03 -5.58
C LEU A 119 0.21 -14.66 -4.08
N GLU A 120 0.70 -13.48 -3.72
CA GLU A 120 0.66 -12.95 -2.35
C GLU A 120 -0.79 -12.81 -1.86
N GLY A 121 -1.68 -12.25 -2.68
CA GLY A 121 -3.10 -12.14 -2.38
C GLY A 121 -3.81 -13.49 -2.25
N MET A 122 -3.45 -14.46 -3.10
CA MET A 122 -3.97 -15.83 -3.00
C MET A 122 -3.55 -16.49 -1.68
N MET A 123 -2.29 -16.35 -1.28
CA MET A 123 -1.77 -16.89 -0.02
C MET A 123 -2.41 -16.22 1.19
N LEU A 124 -2.58 -14.89 1.13
CA LEU A 124 -3.28 -14.14 2.17
C LEU A 124 -4.68 -14.69 2.41
N ARG A 125 -5.45 -14.94 1.34
CA ARG A 125 -6.82 -15.45 1.42
C ARG A 125 -6.93 -16.86 2.01
N GLN A 126 -5.86 -17.66 1.99
CA GLN A 126 -5.84 -18.96 2.67
C GLN A 126 -5.92 -18.83 4.20
N VAL A 127 -5.33 -17.76 4.74
CA VAL A 127 -5.33 -17.46 6.18
C VAL A 127 -6.47 -16.52 6.55
N HIS A 128 -6.66 -15.47 5.75
CA HIS A 128 -7.62 -14.40 5.97
C HIS A 128 -8.64 -14.37 4.81
N ARG A 129 -9.63 -15.26 4.85
CA ARG A 129 -10.59 -15.46 3.72
C ARG A 129 -11.30 -14.20 3.21
N LYS A 130 -11.51 -13.21 4.08
CA LYS A 130 -12.20 -11.95 3.74
C LYS A 130 -11.25 -10.82 3.32
N SER A 131 -9.93 -11.07 3.32
CA SER A 131 -8.93 -10.05 3.05
C SER A 131 -9.13 -9.39 1.70
N LYS A 132 -8.72 -8.13 1.62
CA LYS A 132 -8.67 -7.37 0.39
C LYS A 132 -7.23 -7.16 -0.06
N SER A 133 -6.99 -7.24 -1.35
CA SER A 133 -5.66 -7.08 -1.95
C SER A 133 -5.77 -6.20 -3.19
N TYR A 134 -5.20 -5.01 -3.13
CA TYR A 134 -5.18 -4.06 -4.24
C TYR A 134 -3.73 -3.82 -4.68
N LEU A 135 -3.55 -3.61 -5.99
CA LEU A 135 -2.25 -3.22 -6.55
C LEU A 135 -2.37 -1.81 -7.14
N ILE A 136 -1.64 -0.87 -6.55
CA ILE A 136 -1.65 0.54 -6.92
C ILE A 136 -0.45 0.81 -7.84
N THR A 137 -0.70 1.49 -8.95
CA THR A 137 0.31 1.78 -9.99
C THR A 137 0.18 3.18 -10.58
N LEU A 138 1.19 3.60 -11.32
CA LEU A 138 1.16 4.81 -12.16
C LEU A 138 0.97 4.47 -13.66
N ASN A 139 0.97 3.19 -14.02
CA ASN A 139 0.86 2.74 -15.40
C ASN A 139 -0.58 2.34 -15.75
N GLU A 140 -1.29 3.24 -16.41
CA GLU A 140 -2.69 3.05 -16.81
C GLU A 140 -2.90 1.88 -17.79
N ILE A 141 -2.02 1.75 -18.78
CA ILE A 141 -2.14 0.71 -19.81
C ILE A 141 -2.03 -0.67 -19.17
N GLU A 142 -0.99 -0.87 -18.35
CA GLU A 142 -0.80 -2.13 -17.64
C GLU A 142 -1.93 -2.42 -16.65
N ALA A 143 -2.42 -1.39 -15.93
CA ALA A 143 -3.56 -1.53 -15.03
C ALA A 143 -4.81 -2.02 -15.76
N LYS A 144 -5.13 -1.43 -16.91
CA LYS A 144 -6.27 -1.85 -17.75
C LYS A 144 -6.13 -3.29 -18.21
N THR A 145 -4.94 -3.68 -18.69
CA THR A 145 -4.67 -5.06 -19.13
C THR A 145 -4.83 -6.06 -17.99
N VAL A 146 -4.31 -5.77 -16.79
CA VAL A 146 -4.40 -6.70 -15.66
C VAL A 146 -5.81 -6.73 -15.07
N ASN A 147 -6.52 -5.61 -15.02
CA ASN A 147 -7.94 -5.59 -14.63
C ASN A 147 -8.83 -6.42 -15.56
N GLN A 148 -8.52 -6.47 -16.85
CA GLN A 148 -9.22 -7.37 -17.77
C GLN A 148 -8.97 -8.85 -17.40
N LYS A 149 -7.74 -9.21 -17.04
CA LYS A 149 -7.40 -10.56 -16.56
C LYS A 149 -8.12 -10.92 -15.25
N ILE A 150 -8.30 -9.96 -14.33
CA ILE A 150 -9.10 -10.16 -13.11
C ILE A 150 -10.55 -10.53 -13.48
N LYS A 151 -11.17 -9.76 -14.39
CA LYS A 151 -12.55 -10.02 -14.86
C LYS A 151 -12.70 -11.38 -15.56
N GLU A 152 -11.67 -11.82 -16.25
CA GLU A 152 -11.61 -13.12 -16.93
C GLU A 152 -11.29 -14.29 -15.97
N GLY A 153 -11.01 -14.02 -14.69
CA GLY A 153 -10.64 -15.04 -13.70
C GLY A 153 -9.21 -15.58 -13.86
N LEU A 154 -8.34 -14.86 -14.56
CA LEU A 154 -6.93 -15.22 -14.78
C LEU A 154 -5.99 -14.67 -13.69
N VAL A 155 -6.49 -13.75 -12.86
CA VAL A 155 -5.83 -13.17 -11.69
C VAL A 155 -6.83 -13.30 -10.55
N LEU A 156 -6.45 -13.96 -9.46
CA LEU A 156 -7.38 -14.48 -8.44
C LEU A 156 -7.15 -13.90 -7.04
N GLY A 157 -5.91 -13.48 -6.76
CA GLY A 157 -5.51 -12.95 -5.47
C GLY A 157 -5.80 -11.46 -5.31
N LEU A 158 -5.84 -10.71 -6.40
CA LEU A 158 -6.10 -9.26 -6.42
C LEU A 158 -7.59 -8.96 -6.62
N ASP A 159 -8.14 -8.07 -5.79
CA ASP A 159 -9.48 -7.53 -5.98
C ASP A 159 -9.50 -6.51 -7.12
N ASP A 160 -8.46 -5.67 -7.22
CA ASP A 160 -8.39 -4.64 -8.25
C ASP A 160 -6.97 -4.08 -8.48
N ILE A 161 -6.75 -3.53 -9.68
CA ILE A 161 -5.61 -2.70 -10.00
C ILE A 161 -6.06 -1.25 -10.13
N VAL A 162 -5.40 -0.35 -9.40
CA VAL A 162 -5.81 1.05 -9.25
C VAL A 162 -4.68 1.97 -9.70
N VAL A 163 -5.00 2.92 -10.57
CA VAL A 163 -4.05 3.93 -11.05
C VAL A 163 -4.08 5.11 -10.09
N ALA A 164 -2.95 5.41 -9.43
CA ALA A 164 -2.86 6.37 -8.34
C ALA A 164 -3.16 7.82 -8.74
N THR A 165 -3.17 8.13 -10.04
CA THR A 165 -3.45 9.45 -10.60
C THR A 165 -4.80 9.53 -11.33
N ASP A 166 -5.67 8.54 -11.13
CA ASP A 166 -7.00 8.46 -11.73
C ASP A 166 -8.08 8.46 -10.63
N GLN A 167 -9.31 8.82 -10.97
CA GLN A 167 -10.49 8.86 -10.10
C GLN A 167 -10.77 7.53 -9.42
N LYS A 168 -10.32 6.42 -10.01
CA LYS A 168 -10.42 5.11 -9.37
C LYS A 168 -9.64 5.03 -8.06
N PHE A 169 -8.54 5.78 -7.94
CA PHE A 169 -7.81 5.91 -6.69
C PHE A 169 -8.60 6.69 -5.66
N ASP A 170 -9.27 7.77 -6.06
CA ASP A 170 -10.15 8.54 -5.16
C ASP A 170 -11.29 7.66 -4.64
N ALA A 171 -11.90 6.85 -5.53
CA ALA A 171 -12.93 5.90 -5.14
C ALA A 171 -12.41 4.86 -4.15
N LEU A 172 -11.22 4.29 -4.39
CA LEU A 172 -10.59 3.37 -3.44
C LEU A 172 -10.36 4.04 -2.08
N ILE A 173 -9.79 5.25 -2.05
CA ILE A 173 -9.52 5.94 -0.79
C ILE A 173 -10.83 6.27 -0.06
N ALA A 174 -11.86 6.71 -0.78
CA ALA A 174 -13.18 6.95 -0.20
C ALA A 174 -13.76 5.67 0.43
N GLU A 175 -13.68 4.52 -0.24
CA GLU A 175 -14.09 3.23 0.32
C GLU A 175 -13.29 2.85 1.57
N LEU A 176 -11.97 3.04 1.56
CA LEU A 176 -11.09 2.71 2.68
C LEU A 176 -11.37 3.60 3.90
N LYS A 177 -11.73 4.87 3.71
CA LYS A 177 -12.05 5.82 4.79
C LYS A 177 -13.28 5.43 5.60
N GLU A 178 -14.19 4.67 5.01
CA GLU A 178 -15.41 4.21 5.69
C GLU A 178 -15.18 2.99 6.61
N LEU A 179 -13.96 2.45 6.64
CA LEU A 179 -13.66 1.22 7.37
C LEU A 179 -13.16 1.46 8.79
N SER A 180 -13.41 0.49 9.67
CA SER A 180 -12.98 0.55 11.08
C SER A 180 -11.65 -0.15 11.29
N TYR A 181 -10.57 0.62 11.36
CA TYR A 181 -9.21 0.09 11.53
C TYR A 181 -8.85 -0.22 12.98
N TYR A 182 -8.01 -1.25 13.19
CA TYR A 182 -7.48 -1.64 14.49
C TYR A 182 -6.09 -2.27 14.38
N ALA A 183 -5.33 -2.23 15.47
CA ALA A 183 -4.08 -2.99 15.59
C ALA A 183 -4.39 -4.42 16.04
N PRO A 184 -4.02 -5.47 15.27
CA PRO A 184 -4.27 -6.85 15.67
C PRO A 184 -3.47 -7.24 16.92
N ASN A 185 -4.08 -8.08 17.76
CA ASN A 185 -3.43 -8.65 18.93
C ASN A 185 -2.35 -9.67 18.53
N LYS A 186 -1.40 -9.92 19.43
CA LYS A 186 -0.47 -11.04 19.29
C LYS A 186 -1.24 -12.36 19.24
N ILE A 187 -0.80 -13.28 18.38
CA ILE A 187 -1.42 -14.60 18.22
C ILE A 187 -0.52 -15.65 18.88
N ASP A 188 -1.11 -16.48 19.74
CA ASP A 188 -0.44 -17.67 20.27
C ASP A 188 -0.41 -18.76 19.21
N VAL A 189 0.79 -19.22 18.85
CA VAL A 189 0.99 -20.21 17.78
C VAL A 189 0.51 -21.61 18.20
N LEU A 190 0.52 -21.90 19.51
CA LEU A 190 0.06 -23.18 20.06
C LEU A 190 -0.64 -22.95 21.39
N VAL A 191 -1.89 -23.37 21.48
CA VAL A 191 -2.67 -23.37 22.72
C VAL A 191 -3.01 -24.82 23.04
N SER A 192 -2.63 -25.29 24.23
CA SER A 192 -2.98 -26.62 24.71
C SER A 192 -3.43 -26.57 26.16
N SER A 193 -4.50 -27.30 26.47
CA SER A 193 -4.94 -27.51 27.85
C SER A 193 -4.00 -28.41 28.65
N ARG A 194 -3.20 -29.24 27.96
CA ARG A 194 -2.24 -30.16 28.58
C ARG A 194 -1.08 -30.43 27.63
N LEU A 195 0.12 -30.06 28.06
CA LEU A 195 1.36 -30.46 27.39
C LEU A 195 1.86 -31.75 28.04
N ILE A 196 1.92 -32.83 27.25
CA ILE A 196 2.56 -34.08 27.65
C ILE A 196 3.95 -34.09 27.03
N LYS A 197 4.97 -34.31 27.87
CA LYS A 197 6.37 -34.46 27.48
C LYS A 197 6.83 -35.86 27.80
#